data_AF-A0AAN5T505-F1
#
_entry.id   AF-A0AAN5T505-F1
#
_cell.length_a   1.000
_cell.length_b   1.000
_cell.length_c   1.000
_cell.angle_alpha   90.00
_cell.angle_beta   90.00
_cell.angle_gamma   90.00
#
_symmetry.space_group_name_H-M   'P 1'
#
loop_
_entity.id
_entity.type
_entity.pdbx_description
1 polymer ?
#
loop_
_entity_poly.entity_id
_entity_poly.type
_entity_poly.pdbx_seq_one_letter_code
_entity_poly.pdbx_strand_id
1 'polypeptide(L)'
;MIKDILNTIASLIEENAEVFASECEKQLLQKVKIDLESFKPINFYALDAEKQIADLLKLIESYCIEMSRKLDELNHQYPIALVNEKLISKIENILTELKNKQNKITQLRDKIPEGILDIKRALYIAESSFLSESQAEEAEITSKFKLIKKFMSNLDREYLDLIKKGGLLNSILLDTTTLYWIKLREYSVLLIECCFSLQKSHQLTEEGRLALRCFDRAIQKMPSQKHIINALKILSKPGNKTEAIERIGFFSPNGREACIQLSRWGKKFFYIPRSEEMYHFDYDPKEDLNDTGGNCFGESMMFIHFLSKGVIRWLCPEAGLINFQLDQTRNLKFKKTILGEGETVVSESSPHDSIQWEDMMPVLLDNPYFKPGSLCGVIFSMNDYTKAHREFTAGHIIVLAKLDTKLNPYRYIVYEKDFGAFGLSDDESLEYLINKQILPLYRGLNYSKVKLVKYGKASTETYDLLNEIKPQTGGPQNELTASDSINTYFDNAFFKLSKETNKENEMNQANETNAPWSRCN
;
A
#
# COMPACT_ATOMS: atom_id res chain seq x y z
N MET A 1 7.05 0.58 -17.01
CA MET A 1 5.74 0.48 -17.69
C MET A 1 5.71 1.07 -19.10
N ILE A 2 5.55 2.39 -19.30
CA ILE A 2 5.55 2.97 -20.67
C ILE A 2 6.88 2.74 -21.38
N LYS A 3 8.00 2.90 -20.66
CA LYS A 3 9.33 2.53 -21.15
C LYS A 3 9.42 1.08 -21.65
N ASP A 4 8.74 0.13 -21.01
CA ASP A 4 8.76 -1.28 -21.42
C ASP A 4 7.91 -1.48 -22.68
N ILE A 5 6.75 -0.82 -22.78
CA ILE A 5 5.93 -0.82 -24.00
C ILE A 5 6.73 -0.20 -25.16
N LEU A 6 7.45 0.90 -24.92
CA LEU A 6 8.34 1.51 -25.92
C LEU A 6 9.48 0.55 -26.32
N ASN A 7 10.08 -0.17 -25.37
CA ASN A 7 11.08 -1.21 -25.68
C ASN A 7 10.47 -2.34 -26.50
N THR A 8 9.25 -2.78 -26.19
CA THR A 8 8.51 -3.79 -26.96
C THR A 8 8.22 -3.31 -28.37
N ILE A 9 7.80 -2.05 -28.54
CA ILE A 9 7.60 -1.42 -29.85
C ILE A 9 8.92 -1.36 -30.63
N ALA A 10 10.02 -0.90 -30.00
CA ALA A 10 11.34 -0.87 -30.63
C ALA A 10 11.78 -2.26 -31.10
N SER A 11 11.67 -3.27 -30.22
CA SER A 11 12.03 -4.66 -30.52
C SER A 11 11.14 -5.22 -31.63
N LEU A 12 9.84 -4.94 -31.62
CA LEU A 12 8.91 -5.34 -32.67
C LEU A 12 9.35 -4.81 -34.04
N ILE A 13 9.71 -3.52 -34.11
CA ILE A 13 10.13 -2.89 -35.35
C ILE A 13 11.48 -3.46 -35.83
N GLU A 14 12.44 -3.63 -34.93
CA GLU A 14 13.77 -4.18 -35.24
C GLU A 14 13.70 -5.65 -35.69
N GLU A 15 12.90 -6.49 -35.03
CA GLU A 15 12.70 -7.90 -35.38
C GLU A 15 12.00 -8.10 -36.72
N ASN A 16 11.25 -7.09 -37.21
CA ASN A 16 10.43 -7.19 -38.40
C ASN A 16 10.82 -6.13 -39.45
N ALA A 17 12.11 -5.79 -39.54
CA ALA A 17 12.62 -4.71 -40.38
C ALA A 17 12.23 -4.79 -41.87
N GLU A 18 11.98 -6.00 -42.39
CA GLU A 18 11.48 -6.20 -43.77
C GLU A 18 10.04 -5.72 -43.96
N VAL A 19 9.20 -5.88 -42.93
CA VAL A 19 7.83 -5.37 -42.89
C VAL A 19 7.82 -3.88 -42.57
N PHE A 20 8.76 -3.44 -41.74
CA PHE A 20 8.95 -2.04 -41.33
C PHE A 20 9.97 -1.28 -42.21
N ALA A 21 9.98 -1.54 -43.52
CA ALA A 21 11.02 -1.03 -44.43
C ALA A 21 10.79 0.40 -44.94
N SER A 22 9.58 0.94 -44.79
CA SER A 22 9.24 2.29 -45.29
C SER A 22 9.94 3.38 -44.51
N GLU A 23 10.15 4.54 -45.16
CA GLU A 23 10.79 5.69 -44.51
C GLU A 23 10.02 6.17 -43.27
N CYS A 24 8.69 6.07 -43.30
CA CYS A 24 7.82 6.39 -42.18
C CYS A 24 8.05 5.47 -40.97
N GLU A 25 8.41 4.20 -41.19
CA GLU A 25 8.65 3.22 -40.13
C GLU A 25 10.06 3.34 -39.53
N LYS A 26 11.04 3.71 -40.36
CA LYS A 26 12.38 4.10 -39.86
C LYS A 26 12.29 5.33 -38.96
N GLN A 27 11.44 6.30 -39.32
CA GLN A 27 11.13 7.45 -38.48
C GLN A 27 10.44 7.04 -37.17
N LEU A 28 9.54 6.06 -37.19
CA LEU A 28 8.92 5.51 -35.99
C LEU A 28 9.96 4.88 -35.05
N LEU A 29 10.88 4.06 -35.56
CA LEU A 29 11.96 3.48 -34.74
C LEU A 29 12.87 4.57 -34.14
N GLN A 30 13.24 5.58 -34.93
CA GLN A 30 14.03 6.71 -34.44
C GLN A 30 13.29 7.48 -33.34
N LYS A 31 12.00 7.76 -33.55
CA LYS A 31 11.14 8.40 -32.54
C LYS A 31 11.11 7.58 -31.25
N VAL A 32 10.88 6.27 -31.33
CA VAL A 32 10.87 5.38 -30.15
C VAL A 32 12.20 5.43 -29.41
N LYS A 33 13.33 5.42 -30.12
CA LYS A 33 14.67 5.53 -29.52
C LYS A 33 14.87 6.87 -28.80
N ILE A 34 14.49 7.98 -29.44
CA ILE A 34 14.55 9.32 -28.84
C ILE A 34 13.66 9.40 -27.59
N ASP A 35 12.43 8.89 -27.66
CA ASP A 35 11.49 8.88 -26.54
C ASP A 35 12.00 7.98 -25.40
N LEU A 36 12.62 6.83 -25.70
CA LEU A 36 13.25 5.95 -24.71
C LEU A 36 14.43 6.60 -23.98
N GLU A 37 15.27 7.34 -24.71
CA GLU A 37 16.42 8.07 -24.16
C GLU A 37 15.99 9.25 -23.30
N SER A 38 14.93 9.95 -23.71
CA SER A 38 14.41 11.14 -23.04
C SER A 38 13.37 10.84 -21.95
N PHE A 39 12.88 9.59 -21.87
CA PHE A 39 11.82 9.18 -20.94
C PHE A 39 12.19 9.47 -19.48
N LYS A 40 11.34 10.24 -18.80
CA LYS A 40 11.41 10.46 -17.36
C LYS A 40 10.13 9.95 -16.70
N PRO A 41 10.22 9.20 -15.59
CA PRO A 41 9.03 8.83 -14.83
C PRO A 41 8.36 10.07 -14.24
N ILE A 42 7.04 10.04 -14.09
CA ILE A 42 6.30 11.12 -13.43
C ILE A 42 6.81 11.27 -11.99
N ASN A 43 7.20 12.49 -11.63
CA ASN A 43 7.47 12.90 -10.27
C ASN A 43 6.21 13.58 -9.71
N PHE A 44 5.40 12.81 -8.98
CA PHE A 44 4.16 13.31 -8.38
C PHE A 44 4.34 14.43 -7.35
N TYR A 45 5.56 14.65 -6.87
CA TYR A 45 5.87 15.76 -5.96
C TYR A 45 6.21 17.07 -6.68
N ALA A 46 6.52 17.01 -7.98
CA ALA A 46 6.92 18.19 -8.72
C ALA A 46 5.73 19.10 -9.05
N LEU A 47 6.02 20.38 -9.29
CA LEU A 47 5.04 21.39 -9.72
C LEU A 47 4.45 21.02 -11.08
N ASP A 48 5.29 20.51 -11.97
CA ASP A 48 4.94 20.12 -13.33
C ASP A 48 4.40 18.68 -13.40
N ALA A 49 4.04 18.03 -12.28
CA ALA A 49 3.47 16.68 -12.30
C ALA A 49 2.24 16.56 -13.21
N GLU A 50 1.34 17.54 -13.17
CA GLU A 50 0.18 17.61 -14.08
C GLU A 50 0.61 17.70 -15.55
N LYS A 51 1.64 18.49 -15.82
CA LYS A 51 2.22 18.61 -17.17
C LYS A 51 2.90 17.30 -17.59
N GLN A 52 3.66 16.64 -16.71
CA GLN A 52 4.28 15.34 -16.96
C GLN A 52 3.22 14.27 -17.25
N ILE A 53 2.10 14.28 -16.54
CA ILE A 53 0.94 13.41 -16.82
C ILE A 53 0.35 13.71 -18.21
N ALA A 54 0.13 14.99 -18.53
CA ALA A 54 -0.42 15.40 -19.82
C ALA A 54 0.52 15.04 -20.99
N ASP A 55 1.82 15.29 -20.84
CA ASP A 55 2.83 14.95 -21.84
C ASP A 55 2.92 13.41 -22.02
N LEU A 56 2.81 12.64 -20.93
CA LEU A 56 2.77 11.18 -21.00
C LEU A 56 1.49 10.66 -21.68
N LEU A 57 0.33 11.27 -21.42
CA LEU A 57 -0.92 10.92 -22.09
C LEU A 57 -0.85 11.17 -23.59
N LYS A 58 -0.29 12.33 -24.00
CA LYS A 58 -0.04 12.65 -25.42
C LYS A 58 0.92 11.67 -26.07
N LEU A 59 1.97 11.25 -25.36
CA LEU A 59 2.91 10.25 -25.84
C LEU A 59 2.19 8.92 -26.11
N ILE A 60 1.40 8.44 -25.15
CA ILE A 60 0.62 7.20 -25.28
C ILE A 60 -0.35 7.29 -26.45
N GLU A 61 -1.11 8.38 -26.54
CA GLU A 61 -2.05 8.62 -27.63
C GLU A 61 -1.36 8.60 -28.99
N SER A 62 -0.19 9.24 -29.10
CA SER A 62 0.61 9.22 -30.33
C SER A 62 1.01 7.80 -30.73
N TYR A 63 1.42 6.95 -29.79
CA TYR A 63 1.73 5.55 -30.08
C TYR A 63 0.48 4.71 -30.38
N CYS A 64 -0.66 4.98 -29.74
CA CYS A 64 -1.93 4.34 -30.11
C CYS A 64 -2.29 4.61 -31.57
N ILE A 65 -2.13 5.86 -32.04
CA ILE A 65 -2.40 6.24 -33.43
C ILE A 65 -1.46 5.52 -34.39
N GLU A 66 -0.14 5.56 -34.13
CA GLU A 66 0.84 4.92 -35.01
C GLU A 66 0.65 3.41 -35.11
N MET A 67 0.42 2.74 -33.97
CA MET A 67 0.22 1.30 -33.94
C MET A 67 -1.12 0.88 -34.57
N SER A 68 -2.18 1.68 -34.41
CA SER A 68 -3.48 1.42 -35.08
C SER A 68 -3.35 1.57 -36.59
N ARG A 69 -2.64 2.61 -37.06
CA ARG A 69 -2.36 2.78 -38.48
C ARG A 69 -1.61 1.58 -39.06
N LYS A 70 -0.62 1.04 -38.33
CA LYS A 70 0.12 -0.15 -38.75
C LYS A 70 -0.76 -1.40 -38.77
N LEU A 71 -1.63 -1.56 -37.78
CA LEU A 71 -2.62 -2.63 -37.75
C LEU A 71 -3.53 -2.56 -38.99
N ASP A 72 -4.03 -1.37 -39.32
CA ASP A 72 -4.87 -1.16 -40.50
C ASP A 72 -4.12 -1.47 -41.79
N GLU A 73 -2.90 -0.95 -41.97
CA GLU A 73 -2.06 -1.21 -43.15
C GLU A 73 -1.83 -2.72 -43.36
N LEU A 74 -1.54 -3.47 -42.29
CA LEU A 74 -1.35 -4.92 -42.34
C LEU A 74 -2.64 -5.68 -42.66
N ASN A 75 -3.77 -5.26 -42.09
CA ASN A 75 -5.07 -5.87 -42.35
C ASN A 75 -5.55 -5.67 -43.80
N HIS A 76 -5.08 -4.63 -44.49
CA HIS A 76 -5.40 -4.36 -45.90
C HIS A 76 -4.48 -5.10 -46.90
N GLN A 77 -3.42 -5.77 -46.44
CA GLN A 77 -2.56 -6.58 -47.32
C GLN A 77 -3.21 -7.93 -47.61
N TYR A 78 -3.78 -8.11 -48.81
CA TYR A 78 -4.35 -9.38 -49.23
C TYR A 78 -3.46 -10.10 -50.27
N PRO A 79 -3.18 -11.40 -50.10
CA PRO A 79 -3.53 -12.26 -48.96
C PRO A 79 -2.62 -12.00 -47.75
N ILE A 80 -3.19 -12.10 -46.54
CA ILE A 80 -2.43 -11.95 -45.29
C ILE A 80 -1.53 -13.18 -45.11
N ALA A 81 -0.21 -12.98 -45.11
CA ALA A 81 0.73 -14.06 -44.81
C ALA A 81 0.67 -14.45 -43.32
N LEU A 82 0.95 -15.72 -42.97
CA LEU A 82 1.01 -16.21 -41.58
C LEU A 82 1.93 -15.36 -40.67
N VAL A 83 3.00 -14.79 -41.25
CA VAL A 83 3.93 -13.88 -40.54
C VAL A 83 3.20 -12.59 -40.13
N ASN A 84 2.30 -12.08 -40.97
CA ASN A 84 1.50 -10.88 -40.69
C ASN A 84 0.45 -11.17 -39.59
N GLU A 85 -0.14 -12.36 -39.52
CA GLU A 85 -1.09 -12.72 -38.45
C GLU A 85 -0.45 -12.65 -37.05
N LYS A 86 0.78 -13.17 -36.90
CA LYS A 86 1.52 -13.08 -35.63
C LYS A 86 1.87 -11.63 -35.28
N LEU A 87 2.21 -10.83 -36.29
CA LEU A 87 2.53 -9.42 -36.12
C LEU A 87 1.29 -8.61 -35.70
N ILE A 88 0.14 -8.85 -36.35
CA ILE A 88 -1.17 -8.28 -36.01
C ILE A 88 -1.49 -8.53 -34.53
N SER A 89 -1.39 -9.79 -34.08
CA SER A 89 -1.66 -10.12 -32.68
C SER A 89 -0.71 -9.41 -31.69
N LYS A 90 0.58 -9.29 -32.04
CA LYS A 90 1.54 -8.50 -31.22
C LYS A 90 1.13 -7.03 -31.14
N ILE A 91 0.70 -6.43 -32.25
CA ILE A 91 0.26 -5.03 -32.31
C ILE A 91 -1.03 -4.82 -31.51
N GLU A 92 -2.01 -5.71 -31.63
CA GLU A 92 -3.26 -5.66 -30.85
C GLU A 92 -3.01 -5.72 -29.35
N ASN A 93 -2.07 -6.58 -28.93
CA ASN A 93 -1.64 -6.64 -27.53
C ASN A 93 -1.00 -5.32 -27.07
N ILE A 94 -0.10 -4.72 -27.87
CA ILE A 94 0.50 -3.41 -27.55
C ILE A 94 -0.59 -2.33 -27.44
N LEU A 95 -1.54 -2.28 -28.36
CA LEU A 95 -2.66 -1.32 -28.32
C LEU A 95 -3.52 -1.49 -27.06
N THR A 96 -3.79 -2.74 -26.69
CA THR A 96 -4.55 -3.06 -25.47
C THR A 96 -3.80 -2.59 -24.23
N GLU A 97 -2.49 -2.84 -24.16
CA GLU A 97 -1.64 -2.38 -23.08
C GLU A 97 -1.59 -0.84 -23.00
N LEU A 98 -1.39 -0.15 -24.13
CA LEU A 98 -1.38 1.32 -24.20
C LEU A 98 -2.70 1.91 -23.72
N LYS A 99 -3.85 1.41 -24.20
CA LYS A 99 -5.19 1.86 -23.75
C LYS A 99 -5.40 1.63 -22.25
N ASN A 100 -5.01 0.47 -21.75
CA ASN A 100 -5.06 0.19 -20.31
C ASN A 100 -4.19 1.17 -19.50
N LYS A 101 -3.03 1.57 -20.03
CA LYS A 101 -2.17 2.57 -19.36
C LYS A 101 -2.76 3.97 -19.45
N GLN A 102 -3.32 4.32 -20.60
CA GLN A 102 -4.01 5.59 -20.80
C GLN A 102 -5.14 5.75 -19.78
N ASN A 103 -6.01 4.74 -19.64
CA ASN A 103 -7.11 4.77 -18.66
C ASN A 103 -6.60 4.97 -17.24
N LYS A 104 -5.55 4.23 -16.84
CA LYS A 104 -4.92 4.42 -15.51
C LYS A 104 -4.40 5.84 -15.32
N ILE A 105 -3.63 6.36 -16.28
CA ILE A 105 -3.04 7.70 -16.16
C ILE A 105 -4.13 8.79 -16.19
N THR A 106 -5.22 8.59 -16.94
CA THR A 106 -6.38 9.47 -16.93
C THR A 106 -7.06 9.47 -15.56
N GLN A 107 -7.30 8.31 -14.96
CA GLN A 107 -7.81 8.21 -13.58
C GLN A 107 -6.89 8.92 -12.58
N LEU A 108 -5.57 8.82 -12.77
CA LEU A 108 -4.59 9.54 -11.97
C LEU A 108 -4.65 11.05 -12.18
N ARG A 109 -4.80 11.52 -13.42
CA ARG A 109 -4.98 12.94 -13.72
C ARG A 109 -6.20 13.50 -13.01
N ASP A 110 -7.28 12.71 -12.96
CA ASP A 110 -8.54 13.15 -12.39
C ASP A 110 -8.53 13.09 -10.85
N LYS A 111 -7.73 12.20 -10.23
CA LYS A 111 -7.56 12.07 -8.77
C LYS A 111 -6.36 12.83 -8.19
N ILE A 112 -5.40 13.23 -9.00
CA ILE A 112 -4.35 14.19 -8.62
C ILE A 112 -4.92 15.57 -8.95
N PRO A 113 -5.61 16.21 -7.99
CA PRO A 113 -4.87 16.73 -6.85
C PRO A 113 -5.61 16.51 -5.51
N GLU A 114 -6.18 15.35 -5.25
CA GLU A 114 -6.90 15.06 -4.00
C GLU A 114 -5.94 14.63 -2.88
N GLY A 115 -5.16 15.59 -2.39
CA GLY A 115 -4.37 15.58 -1.16
C GLY A 115 -3.70 14.30 -0.62
N ILE A 116 -3.07 13.54 -1.50
CA ILE A 116 -2.23 12.38 -1.15
C ILE A 116 -0.78 12.83 -1.06
N LEU A 117 -0.14 12.56 0.08
CA LEU A 117 1.25 12.95 0.36
C LEU A 117 1.52 14.45 0.22
N ASP A 118 0.53 15.26 0.54
CA ASP A 118 0.61 16.70 0.42
C ASP A 118 1.78 17.27 1.22
N ILE A 119 2.05 16.75 2.41
CA ILE A 119 3.16 17.24 3.24
C ILE A 119 4.49 16.83 2.64
N LYS A 120 4.67 15.61 2.12
CA LYS A 120 5.90 15.28 1.38
C LYS A 120 6.04 16.10 0.11
N ARG A 121 4.96 16.41 -0.59
CA ARG A 121 4.98 17.29 -1.75
C ARG A 121 5.43 18.69 -1.34
N ALA A 122 4.86 19.24 -0.28
CA ALA A 122 5.27 20.53 0.27
C ALA A 122 6.75 20.52 0.69
N LEU A 123 7.20 19.48 1.41
CA LEU A 123 8.60 19.30 1.79
C LEU A 123 9.52 19.23 0.57
N TYR A 124 9.13 18.52 -0.49
CA TYR A 124 9.90 18.47 -1.73
C TYR A 124 10.00 19.84 -2.39
N ILE A 125 8.89 20.59 -2.49
CA ILE A 125 8.86 21.94 -3.07
C ILE A 125 9.79 22.88 -2.28
N ALA A 126 9.73 22.84 -0.96
CA ALA A 126 10.58 23.65 -0.09
C ALA A 126 12.08 23.30 -0.16
N GLU A 127 12.41 22.08 -0.59
CA GLU A 127 13.79 21.68 -0.84
C GLU A 127 14.29 22.12 -2.22
N SER A 128 13.39 22.26 -3.19
CA SER A 128 13.74 22.57 -4.58
C SER A 128 13.60 24.03 -4.98
N SER A 129 12.85 24.82 -4.22
CA SER A 129 12.39 26.16 -4.62
C SER A 129 12.24 27.11 -3.43
N PHE A 130 12.22 28.41 -3.72
CA PHE A 130 11.85 29.46 -2.77
C PHE A 130 10.32 29.49 -2.58
N LEU A 131 9.87 29.66 -1.34
CA LEU A 131 8.45 29.72 -0.98
C LEU A 131 7.93 31.16 -0.83
N SER A 132 8.81 32.10 -0.48
CA SER A 132 8.53 33.54 -0.46
C SER A 132 9.60 34.32 -1.23
N GLU A 133 9.17 35.41 -1.87
CA GLU A 133 10.08 36.40 -2.46
C GLU A 133 10.81 37.22 -1.38
N SER A 134 10.28 37.26 -0.15
CA SER A 134 10.91 37.91 1.01
C SER A 134 11.93 36.98 1.68
N GLN A 135 13.19 37.38 1.73
CA GLN A 135 14.27 36.59 2.34
C GLN A 135 14.03 36.29 3.84
N ALA A 136 13.42 37.22 4.59
CA ALA A 136 13.15 37.02 6.01
C ALA A 136 12.02 36.00 6.23
N GLU A 137 10.94 36.10 5.45
CA GLU A 137 9.83 35.14 5.49
C GLU A 137 10.26 33.76 5.01
N GLU A 138 11.06 33.70 3.94
CA GLU A 138 11.62 32.46 3.41
C GLU A 138 12.43 31.70 4.46
N ALA A 139 13.28 32.41 5.21
CA ALA A 139 14.07 31.82 6.28
C ALA A 139 13.19 31.26 7.41
N GLU A 140 12.13 31.99 7.80
CA GLU A 140 11.16 31.53 8.79
C GLU A 140 10.42 30.28 8.31
N ILE A 141 9.79 30.35 7.13
CA ILE A 141 8.98 29.27 6.56
C ILE A 141 9.85 28.02 6.38
N THR A 142 11.03 28.15 5.76
CA THR A 142 11.96 27.02 5.55
C THR A 142 12.37 26.36 6.87
N SER A 143 12.53 27.14 7.95
CA SER A 143 12.83 26.57 9.27
C SER A 143 11.71 25.65 9.78
N LYS A 144 10.44 26.00 9.53
CA LYS A 144 9.28 25.18 9.90
C LYS A 144 9.17 23.90 9.07
N PHE A 145 9.44 23.97 7.78
CA PHE A 145 9.52 22.77 6.93
C PHE A 145 10.63 21.81 7.41
N LYS A 146 11.79 22.34 7.82
CA LYS A 146 12.86 21.53 8.42
C LYS A 146 12.41 20.85 9.72
N LEU A 147 11.60 21.51 10.54
CA LEU A 147 11.02 20.90 11.75
C LEU A 147 10.08 19.74 11.39
N ILE A 148 9.21 19.92 10.40
CA ILE A 148 8.30 18.85 9.92
C ILE A 148 9.09 17.67 9.37
N LYS A 149 10.09 17.91 8.50
CA LYS A 149 10.95 16.85 7.96
C LYS A 149 11.67 16.08 9.06
N LYS A 150 12.22 16.81 10.05
CA LYS A 150 12.89 16.21 11.21
C LYS A 150 11.91 15.39 12.06
N PHE A 151 10.70 15.90 12.27
CA PHE A 151 9.64 15.21 12.98
C PHE A 151 9.31 13.87 12.28
N MET A 152 8.99 13.91 10.98
CA MET A 152 8.66 12.71 10.20
C MET A 152 9.81 11.69 10.20
N SER A 153 11.06 12.15 10.14
CA SER A 153 12.24 11.27 10.18
C SER A 153 12.45 10.60 11.54
N ASN A 154 11.98 11.23 12.63
CA ASN A 154 12.11 10.69 13.99
C ASN A 154 10.97 9.75 14.39
N LEU A 155 9.81 9.84 13.74
CA LEU A 155 8.61 9.03 14.05
C LEU A 155 8.90 7.53 14.09
N ASP A 156 9.46 7.00 13.00
CA ASP A 156 9.74 5.57 12.89
C ASP A 156 10.78 5.12 13.92
N ARG A 157 11.74 5.99 14.28
CA ARG A 157 12.72 5.69 15.33
C ARG A 157 12.06 5.56 16.69
N GLU A 158 11.25 6.54 17.09
CA GLU A 158 10.57 6.51 18.38
C GLU A 158 9.60 5.32 18.50
N TYR A 159 8.92 5.00 17.40
CA TYR A 159 8.05 3.83 17.33
C TYR A 159 8.85 2.51 17.44
N LEU A 160 9.97 2.42 16.73
CA LEU A 160 10.87 1.26 16.81
C LEU A 160 11.49 1.11 18.21
N ASP A 161 11.86 2.21 18.87
CA ASP A 161 12.37 2.18 20.24
C ASP A 161 11.35 1.61 21.23
N LEU A 162 10.05 1.86 21.03
CA LEU A 162 9.00 1.22 21.83
C LEU A 162 8.89 -0.28 21.57
N ILE A 163 8.93 -0.69 20.30
CA ILE A 163 8.86 -2.12 19.92
C ILE A 163 10.05 -2.88 20.53
N LYS A 164 11.25 -2.28 20.50
CA LYS A 164 12.47 -2.88 21.06
C LYS A 164 12.41 -3.14 22.56
N LYS A 165 11.63 -2.35 23.32
CA LYS A 165 11.52 -2.52 24.78
C LYS A 165 10.95 -3.88 25.19
N GLY A 166 10.05 -4.47 24.39
CA GLY A 166 9.32 -5.69 24.77
C GLY A 166 8.56 -5.52 26.10
N GLY A 167 8.24 -6.64 26.76
CA GLY A 167 7.53 -6.65 28.05
C GLY A 167 6.04 -6.99 27.95
N LEU A 168 5.25 -6.50 28.92
CA LEU A 168 3.82 -6.85 29.03
C LEU A 168 3.02 -6.41 27.81
N LEU A 169 2.37 -7.35 27.12
CA LEU A 169 1.61 -7.11 25.89
C LEU A 169 0.71 -5.86 25.99
N ASN A 170 -0.23 -5.83 26.94
CA ASN A 170 -1.17 -4.71 27.07
C ASN A 170 -0.49 -3.37 27.38
N SER A 171 0.71 -3.38 27.96
CA SER A 171 1.47 -2.14 28.16
C SER A 171 2.11 -1.68 26.85
N ILE A 172 2.72 -2.59 26.07
CA ILE A 172 3.29 -2.24 24.75
C ILE A 172 2.21 -1.75 23.79
N LEU A 173 1.06 -2.43 23.75
CA LEU A 173 -0.07 -2.01 22.94
C LEU A 173 -0.53 -0.60 23.37
N LEU A 174 -0.77 -0.38 24.66
CA LEU A 174 -1.13 0.95 25.16
C LEU A 174 -0.09 2.02 24.81
N ASP A 175 1.20 1.73 25.02
CA ASP A 175 2.31 2.67 24.79
C ASP A 175 2.45 3.02 23.31
N THR A 176 2.35 2.04 22.41
CA THR A 176 2.44 2.27 20.96
C THR A 176 1.25 3.06 20.43
N THR A 177 0.03 2.77 20.90
CA THR A 177 -1.16 3.58 20.58
C THR A 177 -1.04 4.99 21.14
N THR A 178 -0.59 5.12 22.38
CA THR A 178 -0.42 6.43 23.03
C THR A 178 0.61 7.28 22.29
N LEU A 179 1.75 6.70 21.91
CA LEU A 179 2.75 7.37 21.10
C LEU A 179 2.16 7.86 19.79
N TYR A 180 1.42 7.02 19.06
CA TYR A 180 0.79 7.42 17.80
C TYR A 180 -0.08 8.67 17.97
N TRP A 181 -1.01 8.67 18.93
CA TRP A 181 -1.90 9.80 19.14
C TRP A 181 -1.19 11.07 19.62
N ILE A 182 -0.12 10.91 20.43
CA ILE A 182 0.73 12.05 20.83
C ILE A 182 1.41 12.63 19.60
N LYS A 183 1.97 11.77 18.75
CA LYS A 183 2.65 12.19 17.52
C LYS A 183 1.68 12.81 16.52
N LEU A 184 0.50 12.25 16.34
CA LEU A 184 -0.52 12.84 15.49
C LEU A 184 -0.89 14.26 15.97
N ARG A 185 -0.99 14.46 17.29
CA ARG A 185 -1.20 15.80 17.87
C ARG A 185 -0.03 16.74 17.58
N GLU A 186 1.20 16.34 17.90
CA GLU A 186 2.40 17.15 17.65
C GLU A 186 2.51 17.54 16.18
N TYR A 187 2.29 16.59 15.29
CA TYR A 187 2.31 16.79 13.86
C TYR A 187 1.22 17.75 13.39
N SER A 188 -0.02 17.60 13.86
CA SER A 188 -1.11 18.50 13.50
C SER A 188 -0.81 19.96 13.90
N VAL A 189 -0.15 20.18 15.04
CA VAL A 189 0.28 21.51 15.48
C VAL A 189 1.35 22.06 14.54
N LEU A 190 2.37 21.26 14.19
CA LEU A 190 3.41 21.66 13.25
C LEU A 190 2.84 22.04 11.89
N LEU A 191 1.86 21.27 11.38
CA LEU A 191 1.19 21.57 10.13
C LEU A 191 0.42 22.89 10.18
N ILE A 192 -0.38 23.10 11.24
CA ILE A 192 -1.16 24.32 11.43
C ILE A 192 -0.24 25.55 11.54
N GLU A 193 0.86 25.44 12.30
CA GLU A 193 1.82 26.53 12.46
C GLU A 193 2.53 26.89 11.14
N CYS A 194 2.83 25.88 10.32
CA CYS A 194 3.45 26.09 9.02
C CYS A 194 2.46 26.68 8.01
N CYS A 195 1.24 26.14 7.97
CA CYS A 195 0.13 26.68 7.19
C CYS A 195 -0.12 28.15 7.51
N PHE A 196 -0.19 28.50 8.79
CA PHE A 196 -0.41 29.87 9.24
C PHE A 196 0.73 30.82 8.84
N SER A 197 2.00 30.40 8.89
CA SER A 197 3.11 31.22 8.40
C SER A 197 3.04 31.43 6.89
N LEU A 198 2.65 30.41 6.12
CA LEU A 198 2.43 30.55 4.68
C LEU A 198 1.27 31.53 4.40
N GLN A 199 0.12 31.38 5.06
CA GLN A 199 -1.05 32.26 4.89
C GLN A 199 -0.77 33.73 5.22
N LYS A 200 0.13 33.98 6.18
CA LYS A 200 0.53 35.33 6.58
C LYS A 200 1.51 36.00 5.62
N SER A 201 2.25 35.23 4.83
CA SER A 201 3.19 35.78 3.87
C SER A 201 2.44 36.53 2.77
N HIS A 202 2.81 37.80 2.56
CA HIS A 202 2.23 38.63 1.51
C HIS A 202 2.96 38.47 0.17
N GLN A 203 4.07 37.71 0.15
CA GLN A 203 4.99 37.58 -0.97
C GLN A 203 5.25 36.11 -1.35
N LEU A 204 4.26 35.23 -1.14
CA LEU A 204 4.39 33.83 -1.56
C LEU A 204 4.60 33.72 -3.07
N THR A 205 5.61 32.93 -3.45
CA THR A 205 5.82 32.45 -4.81
C THR A 205 4.70 31.48 -5.22
N GLU A 206 4.65 31.07 -6.50
CA GLU A 206 3.73 30.02 -6.93
C GLU A 206 3.98 28.70 -6.20
N GLU A 207 5.24 28.39 -5.92
CA GLU A 207 5.67 27.27 -5.10
C GLU A 207 5.19 27.37 -3.65
N GLY A 208 5.32 28.56 -3.05
CA GLY A 208 4.77 28.84 -1.72
C GLY A 208 3.25 28.65 -1.65
N ARG A 209 2.52 29.09 -2.68
CA ARG A 209 1.06 28.90 -2.77
C ARG A 209 0.67 27.44 -2.96
N LEU A 210 1.42 26.68 -3.76
CA LEU A 210 1.18 25.24 -3.89
C LEU A 210 1.44 24.52 -2.57
N ALA A 211 2.54 24.84 -1.89
CA ALA A 211 2.85 24.28 -0.59
C ALA A 211 1.73 24.60 0.42
N LEU A 212 1.22 25.83 0.44
CA LEU A 212 0.07 26.21 1.27
C LEU A 212 -1.16 25.34 0.99
N ARG A 213 -1.54 25.16 -0.28
CA ARG A 213 -2.67 24.27 -0.65
C ARG A 213 -2.47 22.83 -0.17
N CYS A 214 -1.23 22.33 -0.22
CA CYS A 214 -0.90 21.02 0.32
C CYS A 214 -1.13 20.96 1.84
N PHE A 215 -0.67 21.95 2.59
CA PHE A 215 -0.94 22.01 4.04
C PHE A 215 -2.44 22.07 4.36
N ASP A 216 -3.19 22.92 3.66
CA ASP A 216 -4.63 23.07 3.89
C ASP A 216 -5.38 21.74 3.71
N ARG A 217 -5.06 21.00 2.64
CA ARG A 217 -5.65 19.69 2.36
C ARG A 217 -5.21 18.62 3.35
N ALA A 218 -3.92 18.55 3.67
CA ALA A 218 -3.42 17.62 4.67
C ALA A 218 -4.11 17.83 6.03
N ILE A 219 -4.31 19.08 6.45
CA ILE A 219 -5.01 19.42 7.69
C ILE A 219 -6.50 19.02 7.63
N GLN A 220 -7.16 19.19 6.49
CA GLN A 220 -8.57 18.80 6.32
C GLN A 220 -8.81 17.29 6.47
N LYS A 221 -7.82 16.47 6.08
CA LYS A 221 -7.90 15.01 6.15
C LYS A 221 -7.52 14.43 7.50
N MET A 222 -6.92 15.24 8.38
CA MET A 222 -6.58 14.79 9.72
C MET A 222 -7.81 14.57 10.60
N PRO A 223 -7.74 13.63 11.55
CA PRO A 223 -8.71 13.56 12.62
C PRO A 223 -8.82 14.91 13.35
N SER A 224 -10.05 15.34 13.63
CA SER A 224 -10.28 16.62 14.30
C SER A 224 -9.53 16.71 15.64
N GLN A 225 -9.10 17.91 16.03
CA GLN A 225 -8.43 18.14 17.33
C GLN A 225 -9.25 17.60 18.51
N LYS A 226 -10.58 17.73 18.45
CA LYS A 226 -11.48 17.17 19.47
C LYS A 226 -11.35 15.65 19.56
N HIS A 227 -11.27 14.97 18.42
CA HIS A 227 -11.11 13.52 18.37
C HIS A 227 -9.74 13.10 18.92
N ILE A 228 -8.64 13.75 18.49
CA ILE A 228 -7.28 13.51 19.00
C ILE A 228 -7.21 13.69 20.52
N ILE A 229 -7.77 14.80 21.04
CA ILE A 229 -7.78 15.09 22.48
C ILE A 229 -8.58 14.03 23.25
N ASN A 230 -9.73 13.59 22.72
CA ASN A 230 -10.54 12.57 23.37
C ASN A 230 -9.82 11.21 23.41
N ALA A 231 -9.15 10.82 22.33
CA ALA A 231 -8.32 9.61 22.30
C ALA A 231 -7.22 9.67 23.37
N LEU A 232 -6.48 10.77 23.44
CA LEU A 232 -5.43 10.97 24.45
C LEU A 232 -5.96 10.97 25.89
N LYS A 233 -7.17 11.49 26.13
CA LYS A 233 -7.80 11.42 27.45
C LYS A 233 -8.07 9.99 27.89
N ILE A 234 -8.59 9.14 26.98
CA ILE A 234 -8.83 7.72 27.25
C ILE A 234 -7.51 7.01 27.56
N LEU A 235 -6.45 7.31 26.80
CA LEU A 235 -5.15 6.64 26.89
C LEU A 235 -4.30 7.08 28.09
N SER A 236 -4.42 8.32 28.55
CA SER A 236 -3.55 8.88 29.62
C SER A 236 -3.88 8.39 31.03
N LYS A 237 -5.13 7.97 31.29
CA LYS A 237 -5.57 7.44 32.59
C LYS A 237 -6.56 6.28 32.38
N PRO A 238 -6.10 5.15 31.83
CA PRO A 238 -6.99 4.03 31.58
C PRO A 238 -7.37 3.40 32.92
N GLY A 239 -8.68 3.28 33.20
CA GLY A 239 -9.17 2.46 34.31
C GLY A 239 -8.80 0.99 34.12
N ASN A 240 -8.94 0.50 32.88
CA ASN A 240 -8.42 -0.78 32.41
C ASN A 240 -7.70 -0.56 31.06
N LYS A 241 -6.45 -1.04 30.93
CA LYS A 241 -5.65 -0.86 29.70
C LYS A 241 -6.30 -1.53 28.49
N THR A 242 -6.86 -2.71 28.71
CA THR A 242 -7.49 -3.54 27.68
C THR A 242 -8.72 -2.85 27.10
N GLU A 243 -9.60 -2.35 27.98
CA GLU A 243 -10.79 -1.61 27.58
C GLU A 243 -10.42 -0.30 26.84
N ALA A 244 -9.40 0.41 27.33
CA ALA A 244 -8.92 1.62 26.66
C ALA A 244 -8.41 1.33 25.24
N ILE A 245 -7.65 0.24 25.07
CA ILE A 245 -7.16 -0.21 23.76
C ILE A 245 -8.32 -0.57 22.82
N GLU A 246 -9.29 -1.35 23.29
CA GLU A 246 -10.49 -1.74 22.53
C GLU A 246 -11.29 -0.53 22.09
N ARG A 247 -11.52 0.40 23.00
CA ARG A 247 -12.32 1.61 22.75
C ARG A 247 -11.69 2.53 21.72
N ILE A 248 -10.37 2.56 21.62
CA ILE A 248 -9.67 3.36 20.60
C ILE A 248 -9.68 2.65 19.24
N GLY A 249 -9.79 1.32 19.20
CA GLY A 249 -9.88 0.57 17.94
C GLY A 249 -8.56 0.56 17.13
N PHE A 250 -7.43 0.81 17.79
CA PHE A 250 -6.13 0.93 17.11
C PHE A 250 -5.55 -0.39 16.59
N PHE A 251 -6.03 -1.52 17.09
CA PHE A 251 -5.50 -2.85 16.77
C PHE A 251 -6.59 -3.69 16.15
N SER A 252 -6.22 -4.51 15.15
CA SER A 252 -7.09 -5.59 14.70
C SER A 252 -7.50 -6.49 15.86
N PRO A 253 -8.81 -6.76 16.05
CA PRO A 253 -9.29 -7.69 17.06
C PRO A 253 -8.62 -9.07 16.95
N ASN A 254 -8.48 -9.57 15.73
CA ASN A 254 -7.83 -10.87 15.48
C ASN A 254 -6.33 -10.82 15.79
N GLY A 255 -5.65 -9.70 15.48
CA GLY A 255 -4.23 -9.52 15.84
C GLY A 255 -4.02 -9.51 17.35
N ARG A 256 -4.94 -8.90 18.10
CA ARG A 256 -4.91 -8.93 19.56
C ARG A 256 -5.19 -10.32 20.11
N GLU A 257 -6.20 -11.03 19.60
CA GLU A 257 -6.49 -12.41 20.02
C GLU A 257 -5.27 -13.32 19.76
N ALA A 258 -4.60 -13.13 18.62
CA ALA A 258 -3.37 -13.83 18.32
C ALA A 258 -2.31 -13.60 19.41
N CYS A 259 -2.07 -12.34 19.78
CA CYS A 259 -1.09 -11.98 20.81
C CYS A 259 -1.45 -12.54 22.19
N ILE A 260 -2.74 -12.49 22.57
CA ILE A 260 -3.23 -13.03 23.86
C ILE A 260 -2.98 -14.53 23.91
N GLN A 261 -3.33 -15.26 22.85
CA GLN A 261 -3.16 -16.71 22.82
C GLN A 261 -1.69 -17.12 22.82
N LEU A 262 -0.85 -16.47 22.00
CA LEU A 262 0.61 -16.71 22.01
C LEU A 262 1.22 -16.44 23.39
N SER A 263 0.74 -15.39 24.07
CA SER A 263 1.14 -15.08 25.45
C SER A 263 0.72 -16.17 26.44
N ARG A 264 -0.52 -16.68 26.33
CA ARG A 264 -1.04 -17.76 27.19
C ARG A 264 -0.26 -19.06 27.02
N TRP A 265 0.19 -19.35 25.80
CA TRP A 265 1.05 -20.49 25.50
C TRP A 265 2.51 -20.29 25.93
N GLY A 266 2.88 -19.11 26.45
CA GLY A 266 4.25 -18.81 26.84
C GLY A 266 5.21 -18.73 25.63
N LYS A 267 4.68 -18.51 24.42
CA LYS A 267 5.48 -18.40 23.20
C LYS A 267 6.25 -17.08 23.20
N LYS A 268 7.47 -17.11 22.65
CA LYS A 268 8.23 -15.88 22.38
C LYS A 268 7.77 -15.30 21.05
N PHE A 269 7.22 -14.10 21.10
CA PHE A 269 6.82 -13.36 19.90
C PHE A 269 7.04 -11.86 20.07
N PHE A 270 7.05 -11.12 18.97
CA PHE A 270 6.78 -9.68 18.99
C PHE A 270 5.64 -9.38 18.03
N TYR A 271 4.97 -8.24 18.27
CA TYR A 271 3.88 -7.77 17.43
C TYR A 271 4.03 -6.27 17.18
N ILE A 272 3.96 -5.91 15.90
CA ILE A 272 3.94 -4.54 15.39
C ILE A 272 2.55 -4.30 14.81
N PRO A 273 1.70 -3.53 15.50
CA PRO A 273 0.28 -3.42 15.16
C PRO A 273 0.02 -2.55 13.95
N ARG A 274 -0.83 -2.98 13.00
CA ARG A 274 -1.30 -2.13 11.90
C ARG A 274 -2.71 -1.62 12.20
N SER A 275 -2.99 -0.39 11.83
CA SER A 275 -4.35 0.13 11.70
C SER A 275 -4.45 0.84 10.36
N GLU A 276 -5.56 0.62 9.67
CA GLU A 276 -5.89 1.37 8.46
C GLU A 276 -5.95 2.87 8.77
N GLU A 277 -6.14 3.26 10.03
CA GLU A 277 -6.10 4.64 10.50
C GLU A 277 -4.70 5.15 10.90
N MET A 278 -3.62 4.37 10.70
CA MET A 278 -2.27 4.75 11.11
C MET A 278 -1.36 5.26 9.99
N TYR A 279 -1.78 5.13 8.73
CA TYR A 279 -1.07 5.67 7.57
C TYR A 279 -1.22 7.21 7.42
N HIS A 280 -1.95 7.82 8.36
CA HIS A 280 -2.56 9.16 8.29
C HIS A 280 -1.64 10.36 8.48
N PHE A 281 -0.34 10.19 8.73
CA PHE A 281 0.52 11.38 8.82
C PHE A 281 0.60 12.14 7.50
N ASP A 282 0.34 11.52 6.37
CA ASP A 282 0.38 12.26 5.09
C ASP A 282 -0.52 11.65 4.02
N TYR A 283 -1.36 10.69 4.38
CA TYR A 283 -2.10 9.87 3.43
C TYR A 283 -3.32 9.26 4.10
N ASP A 284 -4.51 9.44 3.53
CA ASP A 284 -5.67 8.64 3.88
C ASP A 284 -5.66 7.36 3.01
N PRO A 285 -5.59 6.15 3.60
CA PRO A 285 -5.68 4.90 2.85
C PRO A 285 -6.98 4.70 2.09
N LYS A 286 -8.05 5.41 2.46
CA LYS A 286 -9.33 5.39 1.74
C LYS A 286 -9.27 6.14 0.42
N GLU A 287 -8.29 7.01 0.23
CA GLU A 287 -8.07 7.75 -1.02
C GLU A 287 -7.12 7.00 -1.96
N ASP A 288 -7.03 5.67 -1.83
CA ASP A 288 -6.29 4.82 -2.75
C ASP A 288 -6.73 5.10 -4.20
N LEU A 289 -5.75 5.51 -5.02
CA LEU A 289 -5.95 6.16 -6.32
C LEU A 289 -6.69 5.30 -7.35
N ASN A 290 -6.96 4.03 -7.07
CA ASN A 290 -7.66 3.15 -8.01
C ASN A 290 -8.89 2.43 -7.44
N ASP A 291 -9.34 2.73 -6.20
CA ASP A 291 -10.42 1.98 -5.53
C ASP A 291 -10.19 0.45 -5.56
N THR A 292 -8.93 0.03 -5.77
CA THR A 292 -8.56 -1.35 -6.10
C THR A 292 -8.53 -2.25 -4.86
N GLY A 293 -8.92 -1.76 -3.67
CA GLY A 293 -8.52 -2.39 -2.41
C GLY A 293 -7.01 -2.71 -2.40
N GLY A 294 -6.22 -1.89 -3.10
CA GLY A 294 -5.01 -2.29 -3.84
C GLY A 294 -3.74 -2.25 -3.02
N ASN A 295 -3.88 -2.49 -1.72
CA ASN A 295 -2.91 -2.08 -0.72
C ASN A 295 -2.01 -3.24 -0.24
N CYS A 296 -2.54 -4.47 -0.20
CA CYS A 296 -1.83 -5.59 0.39
C CYS A 296 -0.47 -5.86 -0.28
N PHE A 297 -0.41 -5.81 -1.61
CA PHE A 297 0.83 -6.11 -2.33
C PHE A 297 1.86 -4.99 -2.24
N GLY A 298 1.44 -3.73 -2.35
CA GLY A 298 2.37 -2.60 -2.22
C GLY A 298 2.98 -2.50 -0.82
N GLU A 299 2.14 -2.57 0.21
CA GLU A 299 2.60 -2.59 1.61
C GLU A 299 3.52 -3.79 1.87
N SER A 300 3.11 -4.99 1.44
CA SER A 300 3.90 -6.21 1.60
C SER A 300 5.27 -6.10 0.94
N MET A 301 5.32 -5.60 -0.29
CA MET A 301 6.59 -5.45 -1.01
C MET A 301 7.49 -4.39 -0.38
N MET A 302 6.93 -3.30 0.14
CA MET A 302 7.68 -2.31 0.89
C MET A 302 8.18 -2.85 2.23
N PHE A 303 7.38 -3.65 2.93
CA PHE A 303 7.79 -4.32 4.16
C PHE A 303 8.96 -5.28 3.91
N ILE A 304 8.88 -6.11 2.86
CA ILE A 304 10.00 -6.95 2.39
C ILE A 304 11.24 -6.08 2.11
N HIS A 305 11.05 -4.88 1.56
CA HIS A 305 12.15 -3.99 1.17
C HIS A 305 12.89 -3.46 2.38
N PHE A 306 12.15 -2.98 3.37
CA PHE A 306 12.72 -2.49 4.60
C PHE A 306 13.41 -3.62 5.36
N LEU A 307 12.78 -4.80 5.44
CA LEU A 307 13.42 -5.97 6.03
C LEU A 307 14.74 -6.30 5.34
N SER A 308 14.80 -6.29 4.00
CA SER A 308 16.05 -6.56 3.25
C SER A 308 17.18 -5.55 3.50
N LYS A 309 16.88 -4.43 4.17
CA LYS A 309 17.82 -3.36 4.52
C LYS A 309 18.04 -3.24 6.04
N GLY A 310 17.43 -4.09 6.84
CA GLY A 310 17.47 -3.98 8.30
C GLY A 310 16.74 -2.75 8.84
N VAL A 311 15.61 -2.39 8.24
CA VAL A 311 14.78 -1.25 8.67
C VAL A 311 13.33 -1.70 8.85
N ILE A 312 12.58 -1.01 9.72
CA ILE A 312 11.12 -1.06 9.79
C ILE A 312 10.62 0.39 9.75
N ARG A 313 9.69 0.69 8.86
CA ARG A 313 9.00 1.98 8.78
C ARG A 313 7.51 1.73 8.81
N TRP A 314 6.81 2.41 9.70
CA TRP A 314 5.46 2.00 10.09
C TRP A 314 4.46 3.15 10.14
N LEU A 315 4.91 4.36 10.47
CA LEU A 315 4.01 5.49 10.68
C LEU A 315 3.98 6.48 9.50
N CYS A 316 4.88 6.33 8.53
CA CYS A 316 4.91 7.20 7.37
C CYS A 316 4.97 6.39 6.07
N PRO A 317 4.04 6.59 5.11
CA PRO A 317 4.19 6.00 3.79
C PRO A 317 5.49 6.49 3.13
N GLU A 318 6.00 5.84 2.10
CA GLU A 318 7.14 6.35 1.32
C GLU A 318 6.74 6.66 -0.12
N ALA A 319 7.53 7.51 -0.78
CA ALA A 319 7.44 7.70 -2.22
C ALA A 319 7.52 6.36 -2.99
N GLY A 320 8.26 5.38 -2.45
CA GLY A 320 8.31 4.03 -3.00
C GLY A 320 6.96 3.33 -2.99
N LEU A 321 6.18 3.45 -1.91
CA LEU A 321 4.87 2.81 -1.76
C LEU A 321 3.86 3.39 -2.76
N ILE A 322 3.80 4.72 -2.88
CA ILE A 322 2.87 5.38 -3.80
C ILE A 322 3.22 5.08 -5.23
N ASN A 323 4.48 5.25 -5.59
CA ASN A 323 4.94 4.89 -6.91
C ASN A 323 4.68 3.42 -7.26
N PHE A 324 4.74 2.54 -6.27
CA PHE A 324 4.41 1.13 -6.44
C PHE A 324 2.89 0.92 -6.63
N GLN A 325 2.05 1.54 -5.80
CA GLN A 325 0.58 1.49 -5.94
C GLN A 325 0.15 1.99 -7.33
N LEU A 326 0.82 3.02 -7.84
CA LEU A 326 0.58 3.64 -9.14
C LEU A 326 1.12 2.85 -10.32
N ASP A 327 2.28 2.25 -10.14
CA ASP A 327 2.96 1.46 -11.16
C ASP A 327 3.41 0.13 -10.53
N GLN A 328 2.45 -0.79 -10.41
CA GLN A 328 2.67 -2.16 -9.92
C GLN A 328 3.58 -3.00 -10.84
N THR A 329 4.03 -2.42 -11.97
CA THR A 329 5.05 -3.01 -12.84
C THR A 329 6.46 -2.54 -12.51
N ARG A 330 6.62 -1.54 -11.61
CA ARG A 330 7.93 -1.12 -11.13
C ARG A 330 8.63 -2.31 -10.50
N ASN A 331 9.79 -2.64 -11.05
CA ASN A 331 10.80 -3.35 -10.28
C ASN A 331 11.24 -2.42 -9.16
N LEU A 332 10.64 -2.59 -7.97
CA LEU A 332 11.41 -2.39 -6.75
C LEU A 332 12.73 -3.15 -6.95
N LYS A 333 13.87 -2.61 -6.51
CA LYS A 333 15.22 -3.17 -6.76
C LYS A 333 15.43 -4.62 -6.26
N PHE A 334 14.38 -5.34 -5.92
CA PHE A 334 14.37 -6.79 -5.91
C PHE A 334 14.59 -7.29 -7.32
N LYS A 335 15.77 -7.87 -7.53
CA LYS A 335 16.03 -8.66 -8.71
C LYS A 335 15.03 -9.81 -8.77
N LYS A 336 13.97 -9.66 -9.59
CA LYS A 336 13.12 -10.76 -10.10
C LYS A 336 13.95 -11.88 -10.76
N THR A 337 15.24 -11.67 -11.00
CA THR A 337 16.16 -12.68 -11.55
C THR A 337 16.44 -13.88 -10.64
N ILE A 338 15.83 -13.97 -9.43
CA ILE A 338 15.79 -15.21 -8.62
C ILE A 338 14.47 -16.00 -8.87
N LEU A 339 13.63 -15.58 -9.83
CA LEU A 339 12.34 -16.25 -10.13
C LEU A 339 12.47 -17.54 -10.98
N GLY A 340 13.69 -18.06 -11.19
CA GLY A 340 13.89 -19.35 -11.86
C GLY A 340 13.94 -20.57 -10.94
N GLU A 341 14.19 -20.38 -9.63
CA GLU A 341 14.46 -21.49 -8.70
C GLU A 341 13.47 -21.59 -7.52
N GLY A 342 12.57 -20.62 -7.33
CA GLY A 342 11.79 -20.50 -6.07
C GLY A 342 10.31 -20.15 -6.22
N GLU A 343 9.76 -20.12 -7.43
CA GLU A 343 8.30 -20.13 -7.59
C GLU A 343 7.83 -21.57 -7.40
N THR A 344 7.21 -21.85 -6.25
CA THR A 344 6.51 -23.12 -6.04
C THR A 344 5.04 -22.86 -6.25
N VAL A 345 4.47 -23.45 -7.31
CA VAL A 345 3.02 -23.60 -7.44
C VAL A 345 2.64 -24.73 -6.49
N VAL A 346 1.87 -24.39 -5.47
CA VAL A 346 1.58 -25.29 -4.36
C VAL A 346 0.31 -26.08 -4.62
N SER A 347 -0.66 -25.40 -5.21
CA SER A 347 -1.91 -25.97 -5.65
C SER A 347 -2.34 -25.21 -6.90
N GLU A 348 -2.55 -25.94 -7.99
CA GLU A 348 -3.20 -25.37 -9.19
C GLU A 348 -4.67 -25.07 -8.92
N SER A 349 -5.29 -25.74 -7.93
CA SER A 349 -6.63 -25.48 -7.39
C SER A 349 -6.83 -26.27 -6.09
N SER A 350 -7.14 -25.60 -4.97
CA SER A 350 -7.54 -26.24 -3.72
C SER A 350 -8.78 -27.12 -3.98
N PRO A 351 -8.84 -28.34 -3.41
CA PRO A 351 -10.04 -29.18 -3.49
C PRO A 351 -11.19 -28.62 -2.63
N HIS A 352 -10.90 -27.60 -1.81
CA HIS A 352 -11.87 -26.88 -1.01
C HIS A 352 -12.31 -25.60 -1.73
N ASP A 353 -13.47 -25.08 -1.33
CA ASP A 353 -13.99 -23.79 -1.86
C ASP A 353 -13.04 -22.61 -1.57
N SER A 354 -12.13 -22.76 -0.60
CA SER A 354 -11.06 -21.81 -0.28
C SER A 354 -9.83 -22.51 0.27
N ILE A 355 -8.66 -21.91 0.10
CA ILE A 355 -7.38 -22.37 0.67
C ILE A 355 -7.49 -22.65 2.17
N GLN A 356 -7.04 -23.83 2.58
CA GLN A 356 -6.95 -24.25 3.97
C GLN A 356 -5.49 -24.31 4.45
N TRP A 357 -5.29 -24.59 5.74
CA TRP A 357 -3.94 -24.74 6.31
C TRP A 357 -3.18 -25.89 5.67
N GLU A 358 -3.87 -26.99 5.34
CA GLU A 358 -3.32 -28.17 4.70
C GLU A 358 -2.75 -27.85 3.31
N ASP A 359 -3.35 -26.88 2.61
CA ASP A 359 -2.81 -26.36 1.35
C ASP A 359 -1.56 -25.49 1.58
N MET A 360 -1.43 -24.84 2.74
CA MET A 360 -0.31 -23.94 3.06
C MET A 360 0.88 -24.64 3.72
N MET A 361 0.64 -25.71 4.48
CA MET A 361 1.65 -26.41 5.26
C MET A 361 2.84 -26.87 4.40
N PRO A 362 2.65 -27.50 3.22
CA PRO A 362 3.77 -27.91 2.36
C PRO A 362 4.62 -26.74 1.87
N VAL A 363 4.02 -25.53 1.81
CA VAL A 363 4.67 -24.29 1.35
C VAL A 363 5.57 -23.70 2.41
N LEU A 364 5.05 -23.68 3.64
CA LEU A 364 5.64 -22.91 4.73
C LEU A 364 6.61 -23.75 5.55
N LEU A 365 6.31 -25.04 5.71
CA LEU A 365 7.08 -25.95 6.54
C LEU A 365 8.01 -26.84 5.70
N ASP A 366 7.48 -27.43 4.62
CA ASP A 366 8.17 -28.52 3.89
C ASP A 366 8.87 -28.07 2.59
N ASN A 367 8.72 -26.81 2.19
CA ASN A 367 9.25 -26.34 0.92
C ASN A 367 10.79 -26.22 0.96
N PRO A 368 11.52 -26.99 0.12
CA PRO A 368 12.98 -27.00 0.12
C PRO A 368 13.60 -25.66 -0.33
N TYR A 369 12.84 -24.82 -1.02
CA TYR A 369 13.27 -23.49 -1.47
C TYR A 369 13.02 -22.39 -0.42
N PHE A 370 12.18 -22.65 0.58
CA PHE A 370 11.94 -21.75 1.70
C PHE A 370 12.91 -22.01 2.85
N LYS A 371 14.16 -21.59 2.63
CA LYS A 371 15.29 -21.77 3.57
C LYS A 371 15.48 -20.58 4.51
N PRO A 372 16.13 -20.76 5.67
CA PRO A 372 16.55 -19.65 6.54
C PRO A 372 17.24 -18.52 5.78
N GLY A 373 16.92 -17.28 6.16
CA GLY A 373 17.33 -16.04 5.47
C GLY A 373 16.47 -15.65 4.27
N SER A 374 15.39 -16.37 3.94
CA SER A 374 14.54 -16.02 2.79
C SER A 374 13.47 -14.98 3.16
N LEU A 375 13.31 -13.96 2.31
CA LEU A 375 12.19 -13.01 2.37
C LEU A 375 11.24 -13.30 1.20
N CYS A 376 10.03 -13.73 1.53
CA CYS A 376 9.06 -14.21 0.56
C CYS A 376 7.71 -13.50 0.70
N GLY A 377 6.92 -13.56 -0.37
CA GLY A 377 5.49 -13.31 -0.36
C GLY A 377 4.73 -14.58 -0.66
N VAL A 378 3.63 -14.83 0.05
CA VAL A 378 2.68 -15.89 -0.28
C VAL A 378 1.49 -15.25 -0.96
N ILE A 379 1.30 -15.54 -2.24
CA ILE A 379 0.29 -14.94 -3.10
C ILE A 379 -0.91 -15.90 -3.18
N PHE A 380 -2.08 -15.37 -2.86
CA PHE A 380 -3.37 -16.03 -2.99
C PHE A 380 -4.03 -15.56 -4.28
N SER A 381 -4.55 -16.48 -5.08
CA SER A 381 -5.23 -16.18 -6.33
C SER A 381 -6.48 -17.04 -6.51
N MET A 382 -7.46 -16.49 -7.20
CA MET A 382 -8.66 -17.23 -7.61
C MET A 382 -8.33 -18.23 -8.73
N ASN A 383 -9.14 -19.27 -8.88
CA ASN A 383 -9.07 -20.15 -10.05
C ASN A 383 -9.49 -19.39 -11.33
N ASP A 384 -9.16 -19.96 -12.49
CA ASP A 384 -9.35 -19.28 -13.78
C ASP A 384 -10.82 -19.06 -14.12
N TYR A 385 -11.71 -19.96 -13.66
CA TYR A 385 -13.15 -19.84 -13.83
C TYR A 385 -13.71 -18.63 -13.06
N THR A 386 -13.45 -18.53 -11.75
CA THR A 386 -13.90 -17.38 -10.93
C THR A 386 -13.27 -16.08 -11.43
N LYS A 387 -12.00 -16.13 -11.87
CA LYS A 387 -11.31 -14.99 -12.47
C LYS A 387 -12.01 -14.47 -13.72
N ALA A 388 -12.51 -15.36 -14.58
CA ALA A 388 -13.18 -15.00 -15.84
C ALA A 388 -14.58 -14.39 -15.65
N HIS A 389 -15.24 -14.62 -14.51
CA HIS A 389 -16.63 -14.22 -14.26
C HIS A 389 -16.78 -13.07 -13.26
N ARG A 390 -15.68 -12.46 -12.82
CA ARG A 390 -15.70 -11.31 -11.91
C ARG A 390 -15.15 -10.06 -12.60
N GLU A 391 -15.81 -8.94 -12.37
CA GLU A 391 -15.33 -7.62 -12.81
C GLU A 391 -14.01 -7.21 -12.13
N PHE A 392 -13.71 -7.79 -10.97
CA PHE A 392 -12.51 -7.50 -10.19
C PHE A 392 -11.84 -8.75 -9.60
N THR A 393 -10.51 -8.82 -9.71
CA THR A 393 -9.67 -9.94 -9.25
C THR A 393 -8.53 -9.43 -8.38
N ALA A 394 -8.81 -9.09 -7.11
CA ALA A 394 -7.74 -8.88 -6.15
C ALA A 394 -7.09 -10.23 -5.80
N GLY A 395 -5.79 -10.38 -6.07
CA GLY A 395 -4.98 -11.34 -5.34
C GLY A 395 -4.67 -10.79 -3.95
N HIS A 396 -4.51 -11.66 -2.96
CA HIS A 396 -4.02 -11.29 -1.63
C HIS A 396 -2.55 -11.72 -1.49
N ILE A 397 -1.80 -11.06 -0.61
CA ILE A 397 -0.43 -11.44 -0.29
C ILE A 397 -0.14 -11.21 1.19
N ILE A 398 0.46 -12.23 1.80
CA ILE A 398 1.14 -12.11 3.09
C ILE A 398 2.65 -12.09 2.85
N VAL A 399 3.38 -11.32 3.64
CA VAL A 399 4.83 -11.42 3.71
C VAL A 399 5.20 -12.52 4.69
N LEU A 400 6.17 -13.34 4.29
CA LEU A 400 6.75 -14.35 5.15
C LEU A 400 8.27 -14.35 5.03
N ALA A 401 8.95 -14.10 6.14
CA ALA A 401 10.39 -14.29 6.27
C ALA A 401 10.69 -15.54 7.10
N LYS A 402 11.65 -16.36 6.67
CA LYS A 402 12.23 -17.44 7.48
C LYS A 402 13.61 -17.03 7.92
N LEU A 403 13.86 -17.01 9.22
CA LEU A 403 15.11 -16.57 9.82
C LEU A 403 15.93 -17.76 10.28
N ASP A 404 17.26 -17.58 10.34
CA ASP A 404 18.14 -18.54 11.00
C ASP A 404 18.07 -18.37 12.52
N THR A 405 17.53 -19.39 13.20
CA THR A 405 17.36 -19.38 14.66
C THR A 405 18.69 -19.47 15.42
N LYS A 406 19.80 -19.76 14.74
CA LYS A 406 21.15 -19.61 15.32
C LYS A 406 21.58 -18.15 15.45
N LEU A 407 21.01 -17.26 14.64
CA LEU A 407 21.35 -15.84 14.61
C LEU A 407 20.32 -14.96 15.31
N ASN A 408 19.09 -15.44 15.51
CA ASN A 408 17.99 -14.65 16.07
C ASN A 408 16.97 -15.52 16.85
N PRO A 409 16.33 -14.99 17.91
CA PRO A 409 15.33 -15.73 18.70
C PRO A 409 14.00 -16.00 17.97
N TYR A 410 13.75 -15.37 16.83
CA TYR A 410 12.57 -15.57 16.00
C TYR A 410 12.92 -16.43 14.79
N ARG A 411 12.00 -17.32 14.43
CA ARG A 411 12.08 -18.19 13.27
C ARG A 411 11.33 -17.63 12.07
N TYR A 412 10.25 -16.88 12.31
CA TYR A 412 9.41 -16.31 11.27
C TYR A 412 9.12 -14.83 11.50
N ILE A 413 9.00 -14.07 10.42
CA ILE A 413 8.25 -12.81 10.42
C ILE A 413 7.08 -12.96 9.46
N VAL A 414 5.88 -12.70 9.95
CA VAL A 414 4.63 -12.71 9.18
C VAL A 414 4.11 -11.29 9.14
N TYR A 415 3.81 -10.76 7.97
CA TYR A 415 3.06 -9.50 7.86
C TYR A 415 1.84 -9.70 6.96
N GLU A 416 0.69 -9.27 7.46
CA GLU A 416 -0.56 -9.20 6.72
C GLU A 416 -1.13 -7.80 6.94
N LYS A 417 -1.72 -7.20 5.91
CA LYS A 417 -2.11 -5.79 5.95
C LYS A 417 -3.03 -5.47 7.13
N ASP A 418 -4.08 -6.23 7.36
CA ASP A 418 -5.11 -5.99 8.36
C ASP A 418 -4.66 -6.39 9.77
N PHE A 419 -3.59 -7.17 9.90
CA PHE A 419 -3.02 -7.56 11.19
C PHE A 419 -1.81 -6.71 11.61
N GLY A 420 -0.91 -6.38 10.69
CA GLY A 420 0.44 -5.93 11.00
C GLY A 420 1.45 -7.06 11.02
N ALA A 421 2.59 -6.85 11.69
CA ALA A 421 3.72 -7.76 11.64
C ALA A 421 3.93 -8.54 12.94
N PHE A 422 4.14 -9.84 12.83
CA PHE A 422 4.46 -10.74 13.93
C PHE A 422 5.85 -11.35 13.73
N GLY A 423 6.68 -11.31 14.77
CA GLY A 423 7.86 -12.17 14.88
C GLY A 423 7.53 -13.39 15.72
N LEU A 424 7.68 -14.60 15.18
CA LEU A 424 7.29 -15.86 15.81
C LEU A 424 8.51 -16.78 15.97
N SER A 425 8.55 -17.56 17.04
CA SER A 425 9.72 -18.41 17.38
C SER A 425 9.63 -19.85 16.92
N ASP A 426 8.44 -20.34 16.55
CA ASP A 426 8.24 -21.75 16.20
C ASP A 426 7.12 -21.99 15.17
N ASP A 427 7.03 -23.23 14.69
CA ASP A 427 6.09 -23.67 13.65
C ASP A 427 4.64 -23.69 14.17
N GLU A 428 4.43 -24.02 15.45
CA GLU A 428 3.10 -24.04 16.09
C GLU A 428 2.49 -22.63 16.15
N SER A 429 3.30 -21.62 16.48
CA SER A 429 2.88 -20.22 16.48
C SER A 429 2.52 -19.73 15.07
N LEU A 430 3.30 -20.15 14.06
CA LEU A 430 3.04 -19.83 12.66
C LEU A 430 1.74 -20.46 12.17
N GLU A 431 1.55 -21.75 12.45
CA GLU A 431 0.31 -22.47 12.15
C GLU A 431 -0.88 -21.76 12.77
N TYR A 432 -0.83 -21.45 14.06
CA TYR A 432 -1.92 -20.78 14.73
C TYR A 432 -2.26 -19.43 14.09
N LEU A 433 -1.26 -18.59 13.83
CA LEU A 433 -1.48 -17.28 13.23
C LEU A 433 -2.09 -17.40 11.82
N ILE A 434 -1.55 -18.27 10.97
CA ILE A 434 -2.07 -18.42 9.60
C ILE A 434 -3.44 -19.10 9.61
N ASN A 435 -3.57 -20.27 10.24
CA ASN A 435 -4.77 -21.11 10.20
C ASN A 435 -5.94 -20.49 10.96
N LYS A 436 -5.71 -19.99 12.18
CA LYS A 436 -6.80 -19.55 13.07
C LYS A 436 -7.11 -18.06 12.98
N GLN A 437 -6.20 -17.24 12.46
CA GLN A 437 -6.38 -15.79 12.44
C GLN A 437 -6.48 -15.26 11.01
N ILE A 438 -5.51 -15.57 10.14
CA ILE A 438 -5.42 -14.98 8.80
C ILE A 438 -6.36 -15.66 7.79
N LEU A 439 -6.28 -16.98 7.59
CA LEU A 439 -7.11 -17.69 6.61
C LEU A 439 -8.63 -17.49 6.79
N PRO A 440 -9.18 -17.43 8.03
CA PRO A 440 -10.60 -17.16 8.23
C PRO A 440 -11.09 -15.84 7.62
N LEU A 441 -10.22 -14.83 7.47
CA LEU A 441 -10.57 -13.56 6.81
C LEU A 441 -10.89 -13.73 5.32
N TYR A 442 -10.37 -14.77 4.68
CA TYR A 442 -10.50 -14.98 3.24
C TYR A 442 -11.54 -16.04 2.88
N ARG A 443 -12.30 -16.55 3.86
CA ARG A 443 -13.40 -17.48 3.62
C ARG A 443 -14.44 -16.83 2.69
N GLY A 444 -14.83 -17.56 1.63
CA GLY A 444 -15.77 -17.06 0.63
C GLY A 444 -15.17 -16.18 -0.47
N LEU A 445 -13.86 -15.89 -0.43
CA LEU A 445 -13.17 -15.16 -1.51
C LEU A 445 -12.76 -16.07 -2.67
N ASN A 446 -12.92 -17.39 -2.52
CA ASN A 446 -12.59 -18.42 -3.53
C ASN A 446 -11.13 -18.38 -4.01
N TYR A 447 -10.22 -17.92 -3.15
CA TYR A 447 -8.80 -18.13 -3.38
C TYR A 447 -8.52 -19.62 -3.29
N SER A 448 -8.02 -20.17 -4.39
CA SER A 448 -7.81 -21.60 -4.60
C SER A 448 -6.39 -21.90 -5.12
N LYS A 449 -5.63 -20.88 -5.50
CA LYS A 449 -4.23 -20.98 -5.92
C LYS A 449 -3.33 -20.29 -4.90
N VAL A 450 -2.28 -20.98 -4.45
CA VAL A 450 -1.22 -20.42 -3.58
C VAL A 450 0.10 -20.48 -4.31
N LYS A 451 0.85 -19.38 -4.24
CA LYS A 451 2.24 -19.32 -4.73
C LYS A 451 3.15 -18.72 -3.67
N LEU A 452 4.27 -19.36 -3.40
CA LEU A 452 5.36 -18.75 -2.65
C LEU A 452 6.34 -18.12 -3.63
N VAL A 453 6.66 -16.85 -3.43
CA VAL A 453 7.58 -16.09 -4.28
C VAL A 453 8.67 -15.48 -3.41
N LYS A 454 9.93 -15.82 -3.71
CA LYS A 454 11.07 -15.22 -3.04
C LYS A 454 11.43 -13.88 -3.67
N TYR A 455 11.45 -12.83 -2.86
CA TYR A 455 11.78 -11.47 -3.29
C TYR A 455 13.15 -11.00 -2.82
N GLY A 456 13.73 -11.64 -1.80
CA GLY A 456 15.03 -11.24 -1.28
C GLY A 456 15.61 -12.18 -0.23
N LYS A 457 16.66 -11.69 0.42
CA LYS A 457 17.29 -12.33 1.57
C LYS A 457 17.34 -11.34 2.74
N ALA A 458 17.22 -11.85 3.96
CA ALA A 458 17.52 -11.09 5.16
C ALA A 458 19.01 -10.71 5.13
N SER A 459 19.30 -9.44 5.39
CA SER A 459 20.68 -8.94 5.51
C SER A 459 21.17 -9.11 6.95
N THR A 460 22.46 -8.87 7.20
CA THR A 460 23.01 -8.87 8.56
C THR A 460 22.31 -7.82 9.42
N GLU A 461 22.07 -6.64 8.85
CA GLU A 461 21.35 -5.55 9.50
C GLU A 461 19.92 -5.95 9.87
N THR A 462 19.27 -6.83 9.11
CA THR A 462 17.99 -7.43 9.49
C THR A 462 18.12 -8.22 10.79
N TYR A 463 19.12 -9.09 10.90
CA TYR A 463 19.33 -9.90 12.09
C TYR A 463 19.68 -9.03 13.30
N ASP A 464 20.53 -8.02 13.12
CA ASP A 464 20.90 -7.06 14.17
C ASP A 464 19.67 -6.32 14.69
N LEU A 465 18.84 -5.77 13.78
CA LEU A 465 17.59 -5.11 14.13
C LEU A 465 16.68 -6.01 14.97
N LEU A 466 16.47 -7.25 14.53
CA LEU A 466 15.55 -8.18 15.17
C LEU A 466 16.07 -8.72 16.49
N ASN A 467 17.39 -8.75 16.70
CA ASN A 467 18.02 -9.11 17.98
C ASN A 467 17.81 -8.03 19.04
N GLU A 468 17.62 -6.78 18.63
CA GLU A 468 17.26 -5.69 19.53
C GLU A 468 15.78 -5.71 19.94
N ILE A 469 14.92 -6.45 19.22
CA ILE A 469 13.50 -6.57 19.55
C ILE A 469 13.30 -7.63 20.62
N LYS A 470 12.92 -7.20 21.82
CA LYS A 470 12.63 -8.10 22.93
C LYS A 470 11.24 -8.74 22.77
N PRO A 471 11.08 -10.02 23.19
CA PRO A 471 9.79 -10.68 23.13
C PRO A 471 8.79 -10.02 24.07
N GLN A 472 7.53 -10.09 23.65
CA GLN A 472 6.38 -9.73 24.46
C GLN A 472 6.09 -10.88 25.42
N THR A 473 5.68 -10.53 26.63
CA THR A 473 5.37 -11.48 27.70
C THR A 473 3.92 -11.30 28.14
N GLY A 474 3.24 -12.40 28.45
CA GLY A 474 1.94 -12.37 29.13
C GLY A 474 2.08 -11.77 30.53
N GLY A 475 1.08 -10.99 30.96
CA GLY A 475 0.99 -10.55 32.35
C GLY A 475 0.54 -11.67 33.30
N PRO A 476 0.80 -11.55 34.62
CA PRO A 476 0.19 -12.43 35.60
C PRO A 476 -1.33 -12.35 35.51
N GLN A 477 -1.97 -13.50 35.31
CA GLN A 477 -3.42 -13.66 35.22
C GLN A 477 -4.06 -13.40 36.58
N ASN A 478 -4.45 -12.15 36.86
CA ASN A 478 -5.38 -11.80 37.92
C ASN A 478 -6.49 -10.85 37.42
N GLU A 479 -6.88 -10.97 36.15
CA GLU A 479 -8.16 -10.45 35.66
C GLU A 479 -8.94 -11.64 35.08
N LEU A 480 -9.64 -12.33 35.99
CA LEU A 480 -10.62 -13.37 35.68
C LEU A 480 -11.81 -12.76 34.93
N THR A 481 -12.21 -13.47 33.87
CA THR A 481 -13.56 -13.58 33.31
C THR A 481 -14.28 -12.30 32.87
N ALA A 482 -14.21 -12.03 31.57
CA ALA A 482 -15.38 -11.65 30.79
C ALA A 482 -15.44 -12.53 29.51
N SER A 483 -15.36 -13.84 29.68
CA SER A 483 -15.91 -14.76 28.68
C SER A 483 -17.42 -14.75 28.89
N ASP A 484 -18.13 -14.04 28.02
CA ASP A 484 -19.54 -14.26 27.61
C ASP A 484 -20.16 -13.03 26.91
N SER A 485 -19.43 -11.92 26.71
CA SER A 485 -19.97 -10.72 26.02
C SER A 485 -19.54 -10.55 24.56
N ILE A 486 -18.66 -11.41 24.02
CA ILE A 486 -18.18 -11.28 22.63
C ILE A 486 -19.32 -11.49 21.61
N ASN A 487 -20.28 -12.36 21.90
CA ASN A 487 -21.43 -12.57 21.00
C ASN A 487 -22.47 -11.44 21.05
N THR A 488 -22.55 -10.64 22.12
CA THR A 488 -23.53 -9.54 22.19
C THR A 488 -23.02 -8.21 21.61
N TYR A 489 -21.71 -8.05 21.40
CA TYR A 489 -21.16 -6.82 20.82
C TYR A 489 -21.13 -6.85 19.28
N PHE A 490 -20.88 -8.01 18.67
CA PHE A 490 -20.96 -8.17 17.21
C PHE A 490 -22.39 -7.98 16.70
N ASP A 491 -23.40 -8.49 17.40
CA ASP A 491 -24.80 -8.28 17.02
C ASP A 491 -25.23 -6.80 17.14
N ASN A 492 -24.74 -6.05 18.13
CA ASN A 492 -25.12 -4.64 18.31
C ASN A 492 -24.41 -3.67 17.34
N ALA A 493 -23.18 -3.97 16.90
CA ALA A 493 -22.48 -3.16 15.90
C ALA A 493 -23.06 -3.38 14.50
N PHE A 494 -23.42 -4.63 14.16
CA PHE A 494 -24.10 -4.94 12.89
C PHE A 494 -25.54 -4.39 12.84
N PHE A 495 -26.29 -4.42 13.96
CA PHE A 495 -27.63 -3.81 14.03
C PHE A 495 -27.63 -2.28 14.03
N LYS A 496 -26.56 -1.62 14.49
CA LYS A 496 -26.42 -0.16 14.39
C LYS A 496 -26.12 0.30 12.97
N LEU A 497 -25.18 -0.39 12.29
CA LEU A 497 -24.89 -0.12 10.88
C LEU A 497 -26.12 -0.36 10.01
N SER A 498 -26.85 -1.47 10.17
CA SER A 498 -28.05 -1.74 9.35
C SER A 498 -29.22 -0.77 9.61
N LYS A 499 -29.38 -0.24 10.83
CA LYS A 499 -30.39 0.78 11.13
C LYS A 499 -30.03 2.18 10.61
N GLU A 500 -28.75 2.52 10.54
CA GLU A 500 -28.30 3.80 9.97
C GLU A 500 -28.39 3.78 8.43
N THR A 501 -28.04 2.66 7.78
CA THR A 501 -28.21 2.51 6.32
C THR A 501 -29.68 2.47 5.89
N ASN A 502 -30.56 1.87 6.70
CA ASN A 502 -32.02 1.89 6.41
C ASN A 502 -32.65 3.27 6.64
N LYS A 503 -32.14 4.08 7.59
CA LYS A 503 -32.60 5.48 7.76
C LYS A 503 -32.16 6.40 6.63
N GLU A 504 -30.96 6.22 6.08
CA GLU A 504 -30.52 6.97 4.89
C GLU A 504 -31.33 6.58 3.64
N ASN A 505 -31.67 5.29 3.48
CA ASN A 505 -32.53 4.83 2.38
C ASN A 505 -33.98 5.30 2.51
N GLU A 506 -34.54 5.35 3.73
CA GLU A 506 -35.89 5.90 3.98
C GLU A 506 -35.93 7.44 3.80
N MET A 507 -34.87 8.16 4.15
CA MET A 507 -34.77 9.61 3.90
C MET A 507 -34.62 9.94 2.40
N ASN A 508 -33.92 9.09 1.63
CA ASN A 508 -33.79 9.28 0.18
C ASN A 508 -35.09 8.94 -0.57
N GLN A 509 -35.85 7.93 -0.13
CA GLN A 509 -37.18 7.63 -0.70
C GLN A 509 -38.25 8.67 -0.33
N ALA A 510 -38.15 9.33 0.83
CA ALA A 510 -39.05 10.42 1.23
C ALA A 510 -38.80 11.74 0.49
N ASN A 511 -37.58 11.95 -0.03
CA ASN A 511 -37.22 13.14 -0.81
C ASN A 511 -37.53 13.01 -2.31
N GLU A 512 -37.64 11.78 -2.84
CA GLU A 512 -38.09 11.55 -4.22
C GLU A 512 -39.62 11.56 -4.39
N THR A 513 -40.39 11.50 -3.30
CA THR A 513 -41.86 11.48 -3.33
C THR A 513 -42.54 12.84 -3.16
N ASN A 514 -41.78 13.94 -3.01
CA ASN A 514 -42.31 15.30 -2.82
C ASN A 514 -41.87 16.32 -3.90
N ALA A 515 -41.81 15.90 -5.16
CA ALA A 515 -41.85 16.85 -6.28
C ALA A 515 -43.32 17.05 -6.72
N PRO A 516 -43.91 18.26 -6.56
CA PRO A 516 -45.28 18.51 -6.99
C PRO A 516 -45.35 18.52 -8.51
N TRP A 517 -46.21 17.65 -9.04
CA TRP A 517 -46.69 17.74 -10.42
C TRP A 517 -47.39 19.09 -10.63
N SER A 518 -46.82 19.97 -11.44
CA SER A 518 -47.59 20.97 -12.20
C SER A 518 -47.73 20.49 -13.64
N ARG A 519 -48.97 20.20 -14.02
CA ARG A 519 -49.40 19.91 -15.39
C ARG A 519 -49.64 21.21 -16.16
N CYS A 520 -49.21 21.19 -17.43
CA CYS A 520 -49.81 21.80 -18.63
C CYS A 520 -50.04 23.31 -18.69
N ASN A 521 -49.18 24.05 -19.39
CA ASN A 521 -49.35 24.47 -20.79
C ASN A 521 -48.12 25.27 -21.25
#